data_AF-A0A357MMI6-F1
#
_entry.id   AF-A0A357MMI6-F1
#
_cell.length_a   1.000
_cell.length_b   1.000
_cell.length_c   1.000
_cell.angle_alpha   90.00
_cell.angle_beta   90.00
_cell.angle_gamma   90.00
#
_symmetry.space_group_name_H-M   'P 1'
#
loop_
_entity.id
_entity.type
_entity.pdbx_description
1 polymer ?
#
loop_
_entity_poly.entity_id
_entity_poly.type
_entity_poly.pdbx_seq_one_letter_code
_entity_poly.pdbx_strand_id
1 'polypeptide(L)' 'MPPWPSTIPPRTTRGSFILAGLLASAVTSLFASVMAWNDARATRNALSRLSDRELEDIGLHRGEIELVAEGRLPR' A
#
# COMPACT_ATOMS: atom_id res chain seq x y z
N MET A 1 5.32 35.04 -54.39
CA MET A 1 6.11 34.75 -53.18
C MET A 1 5.19 34.87 -51.96
N PRO A 2 4.75 33.78 -51.31
CA PRO A 2 3.97 33.86 -50.07
C PRO A 2 4.88 33.84 -48.82
N PRO A 3 4.63 34.66 -47.78
CA PRO A 3 5.34 34.64 -46.51
C PRO A 3 4.63 33.71 -45.50
N TRP A 4 5.11 32.48 -45.33
CA TRP A 4 4.50 31.55 -44.36
C TRP A 4 5.04 31.76 -42.94
N PRO A 5 4.19 31.72 -41.90
CA PRO A 5 4.62 31.73 -40.50
C PRO A 5 5.19 30.36 -40.10
N SER A 6 6.44 30.34 -39.63
CA SER A 6 7.13 29.13 -39.16
C SER A 6 6.90 28.88 -37.67
N THR A 7 5.67 28.56 -37.28
CA THR A 7 5.44 28.03 -35.93
C THR A 7 5.66 26.51 -35.95
N ILE A 8 6.89 26.09 -35.62
CA ILE A 8 7.19 24.68 -35.39
C ILE A 8 6.45 24.26 -34.10
N PRO A 9 5.51 23.30 -34.13
CA PRO A 9 4.89 22.84 -32.90
C PRO A 9 5.96 22.17 -32.04
N PRO A 10 6.00 22.41 -30.71
CA PRO A 10 6.91 21.68 -29.85
C PRO A 10 6.59 20.18 -29.98
N ARG A 11 7.59 19.37 -30.32
CA ARG A 11 7.49 17.90 -30.23
C ARG A 11 7.38 17.56 -28.75
N THR A 12 6.15 17.52 -28.27
CA THR A 12 5.84 17.18 -26.89
C THR A 12 6.07 15.69 -26.66
N THR A 13 7.06 15.35 -25.84
CA THR A 13 7.39 13.99 -25.38
C THR A 13 6.33 13.53 -24.36
N ARG A 14 5.07 13.39 -24.79
CA ARG A 14 3.92 13.11 -23.91
C ARG A 14 3.84 11.64 -23.44
N GLY A 15 4.52 10.71 -24.11
CA GLY A 15 4.39 9.27 -23.86
C GLY A 15 5.22 8.73 -22.69
N SER A 16 6.41 9.28 -22.43
CA SER A 16 7.32 8.75 -21.40
C SER A 16 6.85 9.01 -19.97
N PHE A 17 6.20 10.15 -19.73
CA PHE A 17 5.68 10.51 -18.40
C PHE A 17 4.59 9.56 -17.90
N ILE A 18 3.76 9.01 -18.80
CA ILE A 18 2.69 8.07 -18.43
C ILE A 18 3.30 6.73 -17.98
N LEU A 19 4.23 6.18 -18.76
CA LEU A 19 4.89 4.92 -18.42
C LEU A 19 5.68 5.02 -17.12
N ALA A 20 6.42 6.11 -16.93
CA ALA A 20 7.14 6.36 -15.67
C ALA A 20 6.18 6.43 -14.47
N GLY A 21 5.02 7.08 -14.61
CA GLY A 21 4.00 7.14 -13.55
C GLY A 21 3.40 5.77 -13.21
N LEU A 22 3.10 4.95 -14.21
CA LEU A 22 2.57 3.58 -13.99
C LEU A 22 3.58 2.68 -13.29
N LEU A 23 4.85 2.74 -13.70
CA LEU A 23 5.93 1.98 -13.06
C LEU A 23 6.14 2.43 -11.61
N ALA A 24 6.17 3.74 -11.35
CA ALA A 24 6.26 4.27 -10.00
C ALA A 24 5.09 3.80 -9.13
N SER A 25 3.86 3.89 -9.64
CA SER A 25 2.66 3.41 -8.94
C SER A 25 2.74 1.92 -8.62
N ALA A 26 3.15 1.08 -9.58
CA ALA A 26 3.25 -0.36 -9.36
C ALA A 26 4.28 -0.70 -8.28
N VAL A 27 5.45 -0.03 -8.30
CA VAL A 27 6.49 -0.20 -7.29
C VAL A 27 5.97 0.23 -5.91
N THR A 28 5.32 1.39 -5.80
CA THR A 28 4.72 1.85 -4.55
C THR A 28 3.68 0.87 -4.02
N SER A 29 2.80 0.34 -4.86
CA SER A 29 1.80 -0.66 -4.46
C SER A 29 2.43 -1.96 -3.96
N LEU A 30 3.51 -2.42 -4.59
CA LEU A 30 4.25 -3.59 -4.13
C LEU A 30 4.85 -3.36 -2.75
N PHE A 31 5.56 -2.25 -2.54
CA PHE A 31 6.11 -1.91 -1.22
C PHE A 31 5.02 -1.78 -0.16
N ALA A 32 3.89 -1.12 -0.47
CA ALA A 32 2.77 -1.01 0.46
C ALA A 32 2.20 -2.38 0.84
N SER A 33 2.08 -3.32 -0.10
CA SER A 33 1.59 -4.68 0.18
C SER A 33 2.54 -5.46 1.09
N VAL A 34 3.85 -5.34 0.89
CA VAL A 34 4.87 -5.99 1.72
C VAL A 34 4.86 -5.41 3.14
N MET A 35 4.76 -4.08 3.27
CA MET A 35 4.63 -3.42 4.56
C MET A 35 3.38 -3.89 5.30
N ALA A 36 2.22 -3.91 4.64
CA ALA A 36 0.97 -4.36 5.24
C ALA A 36 1.05 -5.82 5.70
N TRP A 37 1.66 -6.71 4.91
CA TRP A 37 1.88 -8.10 5.32
C TRP A 37 2.81 -8.21 6.53
N ASN A 38 3.89 -7.42 6.57
CA ASN A 38 4.80 -7.40 7.69
C ASN A 38 4.13 -6.89 8.98
N ASP A 39 3.34 -5.82 8.88
CA ASP A 39 2.60 -5.26 10.02
C ASP A 39 1.57 -6.25 10.56
N ALA A 40 0.86 -6.94 9.67
CA ALA A 40 -0.06 -8.01 10.05
C ALA A 40 0.67 -9.13 10.81
N ARG A 41 1.80 -9.60 10.28
CA ARG A 41 2.61 -10.65 10.91
C ARG A 41 3.19 -10.19 12.26
N ALA A 42 3.66 -8.95 12.35
CA ALA A 42 4.19 -8.38 13.58
C ALA A 42 3.10 -8.29 14.67
N THR A 43 1.92 -7.79 14.30
CA THR A 43 0.74 -7.73 15.17
C THR A 43 0.34 -9.11 15.67
N ARG A 44 0.21 -10.08 14.76
CA ARG A 44 -0.10 -11.48 15.11
C ARG A 44 0.92 -12.04 16.10
N ASN A 45 2.21 -11.84 15.85
CA ASN A 45 3.27 -12.34 16.72
C ASN A 45 3.24 -11.68 18.10
N ALA A 46 3.00 -10.37 18.16
CA ALA A 46 2.91 -9.63 19.42
C ALA A 46 1.74 -10.12 20.27
N LEU A 47 0.55 -10.22 19.69
CA LEU A 47 -0.65 -10.70 20.38
C LEU A 47 -0.55 -12.18 20.75
N SER A 48 0.04 -13.01 19.89
CA SER A 48 0.20 -14.45 20.16
C SER A 48 1.10 -14.74 21.37
N ARG A 49 1.98 -13.80 21.74
CA ARG A 49 2.86 -13.91 22.91
C ARG A 49 2.15 -13.59 24.23
N LEU A 50 0.99 -12.92 24.17
CA LEU A 50 0.19 -12.64 25.36
C LEU A 50 -0.54 -13.89 25.85
N SER A 51 -0.72 -13.97 27.16
CA SER A 51 -1.55 -14.97 27.82
C SER A 51 -3.04 -14.70 27.58
N ASP A 52 -3.89 -15.70 27.81
CA ASP A 52 -5.34 -15.55 27.61
C ASP A 52 -5.95 -14.47 28.52
N ARG A 53 -5.41 -14.29 29.73
CA ARG A 53 -5.85 -13.23 30.65
C ARG A 53 -5.44 -11.84 30.16
N GLU A 54 -4.21 -11.69 29.67
CA GLU A 54 -3.76 -10.40 29.10
C GLU A 54 -4.53 -10.03 27.83
N LEU A 55 -4.93 -11.03 27.05
CA LEU A 55 -5.83 -10.83 25.90
C LEU A 55 -7.24 -10.43 26.37
N GLU A 56 -7.76 -11.08 27.41
CA GLU A 56 -9.06 -10.73 28.01
C GLU A 56 -9.07 -9.32 28.62
N ASP A 57 -7.96 -8.89 29.23
CA ASP A 57 -7.79 -7.54 29.80
C ASP A 57 -7.93 -6.43 28.73
N ILE A 58 -7.54 -6.73 27.48
CA ILE A 58 -7.74 -5.82 26.33
C ILE A 58 -9.01 -6.15 25.53
N GLY A 59 -9.83 -7.08 26.01
CA GLY A 59 -11.11 -7.46 25.41
C GLY A 59 -10.99 -8.28 24.12
N LEU A 60 -9.91 -9.04 23.94
CA LEU A 60 -9.64 -9.82 22.73
C LEU A 60 -9.66 -11.33 23.00
N HIS A 61 -10.28 -12.13 22.13
CA HIS A 61 -10.14 -13.58 22.18
C HIS A 61 -8.99 -14.07 21.29
N ARG A 62 -8.31 -15.16 21.68
CA ARG A 62 -7.20 -15.74 20.90
C ARG A 62 -7.58 -16.09 19.45
N GLY A 63 -8.84 -16.46 19.21
CA GLY A 63 -9.37 -16.73 17.87
C GLY A 63 -9.50 -15.49 16.97
N GLU A 64 -9.51 -14.29 17.55
CA GLU A 64 -9.70 -13.02 16.85
C GLU A 64 -8.38 -12.34 16.47
N ILE A 65 -7.24 -12.85 16.97
CA ILE A 65 -5.91 -12.31 16.69
C ILE A 65 -5.64 -12.18 15.18
N GLU A 66 -6.09 -13.15 14.37
CA GLU A 66 -5.91 -13.10 12.93
C GLU A 66 -6.71 -11.96 12.30
N LEU A 67 -7.95 -11.73 12.75
CA LEU A 67 -8.78 -10.62 12.27
C LEU A 67 -8.12 -9.28 12.58
N VAL A 68 -7.66 -9.10 13.82
CA VAL A 68 -6.97 -7.86 14.25
C VAL A 68 -5.66 -7.66 13.48
N ALA A 69 -4.89 -8.73 13.26
CA ALA A 69 -3.67 -8.68 12.46
C ALA A 69 -3.94 -8.24 11.02
N GLU A 70 -5.07 -8.63 10.43
CA GLU A 70 -5.51 -8.16 9.10
C GLU A 70 -6.07 -6.72 9.11
N GLY A 71 -6.07 -6.03 10.27
CA GLY A 71 -6.65 -4.70 10.43
C GLY A 71 -8.19 -4.71 10.48
N ARG A 72 -8.79 -5.87 10.75
CA ARG A 72 -10.24 -6.03 10.90
C ARG A 72 -10.58 -6.09 12.38
N LEU A 73 -11.56 -5.30 12.80
CA LEU A 73 -12.02 -5.38 14.18
C LEU A 73 -12.96 -6.58 14.36
N PRO A 74 -12.81 -7.36 15.44
CA PRO A 74 -13.81 -8.34 15.83
C PRO A 74 -15.15 -7.63 16.09
N ARG A 75 -16.27 -8.32 15.81
CA ARG A 75 -17.62 -7.74 15.82
C ARG A 75 -18.33 -8.03 17.13
#